data_AF-A0A8S9XH57-F1
#
_entry.id   AF-A0A8S9XH57-F1
#
_cell.length_a   1.000
_cell.length_b   1.000
_cell.length_c   1.000
_cell.angle_alpha   90.00
_cell.angle_beta   90.00
_cell.angle_gamma   90.00
#
_symmetry.space_group_name_H-M   'P 1'
#
loop_
_entity.id
_entity.type
_entity.pdbx_description
1 polymer ?
#
loop_
_entity_poly.entity_id
_entity_poly.type
_entity_poly.pdbx_seq_one_letter_code
_entity_poly.pdbx_strand_id
1 'polypeptide(L)'
;MDECSSFKKMDMDARYKHVVTNGICFLCLKKGHRSIMCRSKTSCKICNGGHHQLLHPKAVENLATHHNNHDQHELGYDEGEISATTLNKKSKVLVRVVPVKLFGPKKTVETYAFCDNGSTVTMLENGLAEELGLGGNKKPLRVKWTDGSMREDPDSREEFPHCHTGKRSIPC
;
A
#
# COMPACT_ATOMS: atom_id res chain seq x y z
N MET A 1 -29.52 17.65 0.88
CA MET A 1 -28.06 17.92 0.79
C MET A 1 -27.53 17.48 -0.56
N ASP A 2 -27.93 16.30 -1.02
CA ASP A 2 -27.96 15.78 -2.39
C ASP A 2 -28.35 16.77 -3.50
N GLU A 3 -29.15 17.81 -3.23
CA GLU A 3 -29.49 18.86 -4.20
C GLU A 3 -28.67 20.15 -4.08
N CYS A 4 -27.80 20.26 -3.07
CA CYS A 4 -27.00 21.47 -2.85
C CYS A 4 -25.91 21.63 -3.93
N SER A 5 -26.04 22.67 -4.75
CA SER A 5 -25.10 22.98 -5.83
C SER A 5 -23.68 23.27 -5.32
N SER A 6 -23.55 23.94 -4.17
CA SER A 6 -22.26 24.21 -3.52
C SER A 6 -21.57 22.93 -3.07
N PHE A 7 -22.32 21.97 -2.51
CA PHE A 7 -21.78 20.67 -2.09
C PHE A 7 -21.32 19.82 -3.28
N LYS A 8 -22.07 19.85 -4.41
CA LYS A 8 -21.69 19.17 -5.65
C LYS A 8 -20.43 19.76 -6.32
N LYS A 9 -20.06 20.99 -5.99
CA LYS A 9 -18.86 21.67 -6.54
C LYS A 9 -17.60 21.45 -5.71
N MET A 10 -17.73 21.08 -4.43
CA MET A 10 -16.59 20.73 -3.57
C MET A 10 -15.82 19.54 -4.15
N ASP A 11 -14.50 19.49 -3.91
CA ASP A 11 -13.71 18.28 -4.16
C ASP A 11 -14.09 17.15 -3.19
N MET A 12 -13.61 15.93 -3.45
CA MET A 12 -14.01 14.74 -2.70
C MET A 12 -13.61 14.83 -1.22
N ASP A 13 -12.39 15.28 -0.91
CA ASP A 13 -11.89 15.41 0.46
C ASP A 13 -12.67 16.47 1.23
N ALA A 14 -12.99 17.60 0.58
CA ALA A 14 -13.82 18.65 1.13
C ALA A 14 -15.24 18.16 1.42
N ARG A 15 -15.86 17.36 0.53
CA ARG A 15 -17.17 16.74 0.78
C ARG A 15 -17.12 15.77 1.95
N TYR A 16 -16.09 14.92 1.99
CA TYR A 16 -15.94 13.93 3.05
C TYR A 16 -15.78 14.61 4.41
N LYS A 17 -14.88 15.59 4.51
CA LYS A 17 -14.72 16.43 5.72
C LYS A 17 -16.02 17.11 6.10
N HIS A 18 -16.73 17.70 5.13
CA HIS A 18 -17.99 18.37 5.39
C HIS A 18 -19.04 17.42 5.99
N VAL A 19 -19.15 16.19 5.47
CA VAL A 19 -20.09 15.18 6.00
C VAL A 19 -19.72 14.73 7.40
N VAL A 20 -18.43 14.50 7.68
CA VAL A 20 -17.90 14.15 9.00
C VAL A 20 -18.20 15.27 10.01
N THR A 21 -17.74 16.50 9.73
CA THR A 21 -17.83 17.64 10.65
C THR A 21 -19.28 18.01 10.98
N ASN A 22 -20.20 17.84 10.02
CA ASN A 22 -21.60 18.23 10.18
C ASN A 22 -22.51 17.07 10.63
N GLY A 23 -21.96 15.89 10.92
CA GLY A 23 -22.73 14.73 11.37
C GLY A 23 -23.80 14.30 10.36
N ILE A 24 -23.47 14.38 9.07
CA ILE A 24 -24.38 14.02 7.98
C ILE A 24 -24.25 12.51 7.70
N CYS A 25 -25.35 11.83 7.41
CA CYS A 25 -25.34 10.42 7.06
C CYS A 25 -24.59 10.16 5.74
N PHE A 26 -23.65 9.22 5.73
CA PHE A 26 -22.84 8.94 4.53
C PHE A 26 -23.63 8.22 3.43
N LEU A 27 -24.72 7.52 3.74
CA LEU A 27 -25.53 6.80 2.72
C LEU A 27 -26.49 7.75 1.99
N CYS A 28 -27.20 8.61 2.72
CA CYS A 28 -28.30 9.40 2.17
C CYS A 28 -28.07 10.92 2.21
N LEU A 29 -26.94 11.38 2.76
CA LEU A 29 -26.57 12.78 2.92
C LEU A 29 -27.60 13.62 3.72
N LYS A 30 -28.41 13.00 4.58
CA LYS A 30 -29.33 13.70 5.49
C LYS A 30 -28.77 13.77 6.91
N LYS A 31 -29.09 14.84 7.64
CA LYS A 31 -28.74 14.98 9.07
C LYS A 31 -29.68 14.16 9.96
N GLY A 32 -29.31 13.97 11.23
CA GLY A 32 -30.16 13.38 12.27
C GLY A 32 -30.00 11.89 12.49
N HIS A 33 -29.15 11.20 11.72
CA HIS A 33 -28.83 9.79 11.94
C HIS A 33 -27.45 9.42 11.36
N ARG A 34 -26.88 8.32 11.85
CA ARG A 34 -25.65 7.72 11.31
C ARG A 34 -25.98 6.67 10.25
N SER A 35 -24.99 6.34 9.41
CA SER A 35 -25.07 5.32 8.36
C SER A 35 -25.66 3.99 8.83
N ILE A 36 -25.24 3.53 10.03
CA ILE A 36 -25.73 2.28 10.64
C ILE A 36 -27.22 2.30 11.02
N MET A 37 -27.79 3.49 11.26
CA MET A 37 -29.21 3.69 11.58
C MET A 37 -29.99 4.25 10.38
N CYS A 38 -29.40 4.22 9.18
CA CYS A 38 -30.03 4.75 7.99
C CYS A 38 -31.10 3.76 7.49
N ARG A 39 -32.34 4.24 7.34
CA ARG A 39 -33.43 3.45 6.75
C ARG A 39 -33.29 3.25 5.23
N SER A 40 -32.44 4.04 4.59
CA SER A 40 -32.10 3.88 3.18
C SER A 40 -31.09 2.73 3.05
N LYS A 41 -31.48 1.68 2.30
CA LYS A 41 -30.60 0.55 1.94
C LYS A 41 -29.75 0.86 0.70
N THR A 42 -29.48 2.14 0.42
CA THR A 42 -28.81 2.54 -0.82
C THR A 42 -27.31 2.30 -0.70
N SER A 43 -26.77 1.46 -1.58
CA SER A 43 -25.34 1.30 -1.78
C SER A 43 -24.82 2.24 -2.88
N CYS A 44 -23.52 2.50 -2.85
CA CYS A 44 -22.83 3.22 -3.91
C CYS A 44 -22.96 2.44 -5.22
N LYS A 45 -23.60 3.01 -6.24
CA LYS A 45 -23.75 2.33 -7.54
C LYS A 45 -22.43 2.07 -8.29
N ILE A 46 -21.31 2.64 -7.83
CA ILE A 46 -19.99 2.52 -8.47
C ILE A 46 -19.19 1.35 -7.87
N CYS A 47 -19.17 1.18 -6.55
CA CYS A 47 -18.39 0.11 -5.88
C CYS A 47 -19.20 -0.77 -4.91
N ASN A 48 -20.52 -0.62 -4.89
CA ASN A 48 -21.44 -1.29 -3.99
C ASN A 48 -21.16 -1.07 -2.48
N GLY A 49 -20.41 -0.02 -2.14
CA GLY A 49 -20.06 0.33 -0.76
C GLY A 49 -21.15 1.10 -0.01
N GLY A 50 -21.03 1.19 1.33
CA GLY A 50 -21.98 1.88 2.22
C GLY A 50 -21.86 3.41 2.22
N HIS A 51 -21.91 4.04 1.05
CA HIS A 51 -21.81 5.50 0.92
C HIS A 51 -22.57 6.05 -0.30
N HIS A 52 -22.92 7.33 -0.24
CA HIS A 52 -23.56 8.06 -1.33
C HIS A 52 -22.58 8.28 -2.48
N GLN A 53 -23.06 8.23 -3.73
CA GLN A 53 -22.22 8.36 -4.94
C GLN A 53 -21.40 9.65 -4.98
N LEU A 54 -21.92 10.74 -4.41
CA LEU A 54 -21.20 12.04 -4.33
C LEU A 54 -19.96 12.00 -3.43
N LEU A 55 -19.81 10.97 -2.59
CA LEU A 55 -18.65 10.69 -1.75
C LEU A 55 -17.78 9.56 -2.33
N HIS A 56 -18.12 9.03 -3.50
CA HIS A 56 -17.30 7.98 -4.11
C HIS A 56 -15.93 8.57 -4.51
N PRO A 57 -14.81 7.93 -4.12
CA PRO A 57 -13.49 8.38 -4.54
C PRO A 57 -13.43 8.40 -6.06
N LYS A 58 -13.17 9.56 -6.67
CA LYS A 58 -12.76 9.56 -8.08
C LYS A 58 -11.45 8.79 -8.12
N ALA A 59 -11.38 7.75 -8.96
CA ALA A 59 -10.10 7.16 -9.30
C ALA A 59 -9.18 8.32 -9.71
N VAL A 60 -8.05 8.46 -9.02
CA VAL A 60 -7.02 9.38 -9.45
C VAL A 60 -6.47 8.77 -10.73
N GLU A 61 -7.00 9.21 -11.88
CA GLU A 61 -6.36 9.00 -13.17
C GLU A 61 -5.04 9.75 -13.13
N ASN A 62 -3.99 9.08 -12.69
CA ASN A 62 -2.65 9.34 -13.15
C ASN A 62 -2.27 8.19 -14.10
N LEU A 63 -2.23 8.53 -15.39
CA LEU A 63 -1.57 7.83 -16.50
C LEU A 63 -2.17 6.51 -17.02
N ALA A 64 -3.41 6.54 -17.51
CA ALA A 64 -3.82 5.62 -18.59
C ALA A 64 -5.00 6.20 -19.38
N THR A 65 -4.78 7.27 -20.15
CA THR A 65 -5.74 7.73 -21.15
C THR A 65 -5.83 6.73 -22.30
N HIS A 66 -6.99 6.08 -22.36
CA HIS A 66 -7.75 5.67 -23.55
C HIS A 66 -7.07 4.75 -24.59
N HIS A 67 -7.57 3.51 -24.73
CA HIS A 67 -8.73 3.23 -25.58
C HIS A 67 -9.23 1.80 -25.34
N ASN A 68 -10.55 1.67 -25.14
CA ASN A 68 -11.26 0.42 -25.32
C ASN A 68 -11.01 -0.07 -26.74
N ASN A 69 -10.39 -1.23 -26.89
CA ASN A 69 -10.94 -2.19 -27.84
C ASN A 69 -10.77 -3.60 -27.33
N HIS A 70 -11.83 -4.35 -27.57
CA HIS A 70 -11.97 -5.77 -27.38
C HIS A 70 -10.90 -6.50 -28.19
N ASP A 71 -9.87 -7.03 -27.54
CA ASP A 71 -9.15 -8.20 -28.03
C ASP A 71 -8.51 -8.97 -26.88
N GLN A 72 -8.80 -10.27 -26.88
CA GLN A 72 -8.15 -11.26 -26.07
C GLN A 72 -6.70 -11.37 -26.55
N HIS A 73 -5.75 -10.81 -25.82
CA HIS A 73 -4.37 -11.23 -25.94
C HIS A 73 -3.76 -11.35 -24.55
N GLU A 74 -3.64 -12.60 -24.12
CA GLU A 74 -2.82 -12.99 -22.99
C GLU A 74 -1.39 -12.50 -23.20
N LEU A 75 -0.92 -11.64 -22.30
CA LEU A 75 0.51 -11.54 -22.02
C LEU A 75 0.68 -12.17 -20.65
N GLY A 76 1.04 -13.46 -20.68
CA GLY A 76 1.36 -14.26 -19.50
C GLY A 76 2.49 -13.60 -18.72
N TYR A 77 2.13 -12.97 -17.61
CA TYR A 77 3.03 -12.84 -16.48
C TYR A 77 2.68 -13.97 -15.52
N ASP A 78 3.66 -14.86 -15.41
CA ASP A 78 3.64 -16.15 -14.71
C ASP A 78 3.06 -16.05 -13.30
N GLU A 79 2.28 -17.08 -12.94
CA GLU A 79 1.53 -17.20 -11.69
C GLU A 79 2.47 -17.25 -10.47
N GLY A 80 2.69 -16.09 -9.85
CA GLY A 80 3.40 -15.96 -8.57
C GLY A 80 2.45 -15.74 -7.39
N GLU A 81 1.94 -16.84 -6.81
CA GLU A 81 1.34 -17.03 -5.49
C GLU A 81 1.00 -15.76 -4.66
N ILE A 82 -0.29 -15.38 -4.65
CA ILE A 82 -0.87 -14.44 -3.67
C ILE A 82 -1.39 -15.27 -2.50
N SER A 83 -0.78 -15.16 -1.32
CA SER A 83 -1.35 -15.79 -0.12
C SER A 83 -1.33 -14.88 1.11
N ALA A 84 -2.51 -14.36 1.41
CA ALA A 84 -3.03 -14.25 2.77
C ALA A 84 -4.56 -14.25 2.67
N THR A 85 -5.11 -15.46 2.61
CA THR A 85 -6.54 -15.81 2.61
C THR A 85 -7.33 -15.56 1.32
N THR A 86 -7.69 -16.67 0.69
CA THR A 86 -8.74 -16.81 -0.32
C THR A 86 -10.02 -16.10 0.15
N LEU A 87 -10.40 -15.01 -0.53
CA LEU A 87 -11.79 -14.61 -0.86
C LEU A 87 -11.74 -13.19 -1.49
N ASN A 88 -12.13 -13.12 -2.77
CA ASN A 88 -12.18 -11.95 -3.65
C ASN A 88 -10.87 -11.60 -4.37
N LYS A 89 -10.88 -11.74 -5.70
CA LYS A 89 -9.88 -11.24 -6.67
C LYS A 89 -9.71 -9.70 -6.67
N LYS A 90 -10.12 -9.02 -5.58
CA LYS A 90 -10.10 -7.57 -5.36
C LYS A 90 -9.68 -7.20 -3.93
N SER A 91 -8.93 -8.04 -3.22
CA SER A 91 -8.35 -7.65 -1.94
C SER A 91 -7.22 -6.65 -2.18
N LYS A 92 -7.35 -5.45 -1.61
CA LYS A 92 -6.20 -4.54 -1.47
C LYS A 92 -5.48 -4.93 -0.19
N VAL A 93 -4.31 -5.53 -0.33
CA VAL A 93 -3.43 -5.80 0.81
C VAL A 93 -2.69 -4.50 1.15
N LEU A 94 -2.81 -4.06 2.40
CA LEU A 94 -2.06 -2.92 2.91
C LEU A 94 -0.89 -3.44 3.74
N VAL A 95 0.31 -2.96 3.42
CA VAL A 95 1.55 -3.26 4.12
C VAL A 95 2.11 -2.00 4.78
N ARG A 96 2.84 -2.17 5.88
CA ARG A 96 3.53 -1.05 6.53
C ARG A 96 4.84 -0.79 5.78
N VAL A 97 4.95 0.38 5.19
CA VAL A 97 6.21 0.88 4.61
C VAL A 97 6.65 2.13 5.37
N VAL A 98 7.95 2.30 5.53
CA VAL A 98 8.55 3.49 6.18
C VAL A 98 9.64 4.07 5.29
N PRO A 99 9.73 5.41 5.14
CA PRO A 99 10.86 6.02 4.46
C PRO A 99 12.13 5.79 5.30
N VAL A 100 13.21 5.39 4.64
CA VAL A 100 14.51 5.13 5.26
C VAL A 100 15.63 5.80 4.47
N LYS A 101 16.72 6.09 5.16
CA LYS A 101 17.96 6.57 4.57
C LYS A 101 19.05 5.54 4.83
N LEU A 102 19.50 4.88 3.77
CA LEU A 102 20.52 3.84 3.81
C LEU A 102 21.89 4.45 3.53
N PHE A 103 22.86 4.11 4.36
CA PHE A 103 24.24 4.58 4.23
C PHE A 103 25.13 3.43 3.81
N GLY A 104 25.76 3.56 2.64
CA GLY A 104 26.73 2.60 2.14
C GLY A 104 28.09 3.24 1.88
N PRO A 105 29.14 2.44 1.64
CA PRO A 105 30.48 2.93 1.35
C PRO A 105 30.56 3.88 0.15
N LYS A 106 29.73 3.65 -0.89
CA LYS A 106 29.75 4.47 -2.12
C LYS A 106 28.86 5.68 -2.03
N LYS A 107 27.67 5.54 -1.44
CA LYS A 107 26.69 6.62 -1.36
C LYS A 107 25.61 6.38 -0.31
N THR A 108 24.76 7.38 -0.17
CA THR A 108 23.54 7.33 0.65
C THR A 108 22.33 7.31 -0.27
N VAL A 109 21.36 6.44 0.02
CA VAL A 109 20.12 6.29 -0.75
C VAL A 109 18.92 6.49 0.16
N GLU A 110 17.98 7.33 -0.25
CA GLU A 110 16.67 7.47 0.41
C GLU A 110 15.65 6.61 -0.35
N THR A 111 14.99 5.71 0.35
CA THR A 111 14.05 4.73 -0.22
C THR A 111 12.98 4.35 0.81
N TYR A 112 12.16 3.35 0.52
CA TYR A 112 11.18 2.79 1.44
C TYR A 112 11.60 1.40 1.90
N ALA A 113 11.40 1.12 3.18
CA ALA A 113 11.53 -0.22 3.75
C ALA A 113 10.14 -0.80 4.07
N PHE A 114 9.94 -2.07 3.76
CA PHE A 114 8.80 -2.84 4.24
C PHE A 114 9.06 -3.29 5.68
N CYS A 115 8.17 -2.92 6.60
CA CYS A 115 8.27 -3.29 8.02
C CYS A 115 7.38 -4.49 8.33
N ASP A 116 8.00 -5.66 8.36
CA ASP A 116 7.34 -6.91 8.73
C ASP A 116 7.74 -7.37 10.13
N ASN A 117 6.76 -7.45 11.03
CA ASN A 117 6.98 -7.97 12.39
C ASN A 117 7.15 -9.51 12.41
N GLY A 118 6.82 -10.20 11.32
CA GLY A 118 6.99 -11.65 11.17
C GLY A 118 8.36 -12.07 10.66
N SER A 119 9.19 -11.13 10.20
CA SER A 119 10.51 -11.43 9.65
C SER A 119 11.58 -11.55 10.74
N THR A 120 12.42 -12.58 10.67
CA THR A 120 13.54 -12.80 11.60
C THR A 120 14.82 -12.09 11.19
N VAL A 121 14.89 -11.62 9.96
CA VAL A 121 16.06 -10.97 9.36
C VAL A 121 15.63 -9.72 8.59
N THR A 122 16.53 -8.75 8.46
CA THR A 122 16.37 -7.62 7.54
C THR A 122 17.04 -7.95 6.22
N MET A 123 16.32 -7.77 5.12
CA MET A 123 16.81 -8.06 3.77
C MET A 123 16.92 -6.76 2.96
N LEU A 124 17.86 -6.75 2.02
CA LEU A 124 18.08 -5.66 1.08
C LEU A 124 18.16 -6.24 -0.33
N GLU A 125 17.56 -5.57 -1.31
CA GLU A 125 17.67 -5.99 -2.72
C GLU A 125 19.12 -5.92 -3.20
N ASN A 126 19.56 -6.91 -4.00
CA ASN A 126 20.94 -6.99 -4.47
C ASN A 126 21.36 -5.74 -5.26
N GLY A 127 20.50 -5.23 -6.15
CA GLY A 127 20.79 -4.01 -6.91
C GLY A 127 21.02 -2.79 -6.00
N LEU A 128 20.23 -2.67 -4.93
CA LEU A 128 20.37 -1.61 -3.94
C LEU A 128 21.63 -1.78 -3.08
N ALA A 129 22.02 -3.02 -2.78
CA ALA A 129 23.29 -3.32 -2.12
C ALA A 129 24.49 -2.92 -2.98
N GLU A 130 24.50 -3.27 -4.27
CA GLU A 130 25.54 -2.88 -5.23
C GLU A 130 25.64 -1.37 -5.40
N GLU A 131 24.49 -0.71 -5.47
CA GLU A 131 24.31 0.73 -5.55
C GLU A 131 24.94 1.45 -4.33
N LEU A 132 24.70 0.92 -3.12
CA LEU A 132 25.28 1.41 -1.87
C LEU A 132 26.77 1.05 -1.75
N GLY A 133 27.27 0.12 -2.55
CA GLY A 133 28.64 -0.38 -2.48
C GLY A 133 28.87 -1.36 -1.34
N LEU A 134 27.82 -2.09 -0.94
CA LEU A 134 27.89 -3.10 0.10
C LEU A 134 28.55 -4.36 -0.43
N GLY A 135 29.38 -4.96 0.41
CA GLY A 135 30.07 -6.22 0.13
C GLY A 135 29.20 -7.40 0.53
N GLY A 136 29.86 -8.51 0.84
CA GLY A 136 29.19 -9.58 1.60
C GLY A 136 29.78 -10.94 1.30
N ASN A 137 29.79 -11.79 2.32
CA ASN A 137 30.15 -13.19 2.12
C ASN A 137 28.94 -13.93 1.55
N LYS A 138 29.15 -14.70 0.49
CA LYS A 138 28.11 -15.55 -0.08
C LYS A 138 27.60 -16.52 0.98
N LYS A 139 26.31 -16.43 1.31
CA LYS A 139 25.65 -17.22 2.34
C LYS A 139 24.22 -17.50 1.91
N PRO A 140 23.92 -18.71 1.41
CA PRO A 140 22.58 -19.07 0.95
C PRO A 140 21.50 -18.76 1.98
N LEU A 141 20.49 -18.01 1.55
CA LEU A 141 19.36 -17.60 2.35
C LEU A 141 18.20 -18.55 2.07
N ARG A 142 17.68 -19.17 3.13
CA ARG A 142 16.45 -19.96 3.05
C ARG A 142 15.34 -19.23 3.78
N VAL A 143 14.31 -18.85 3.05
CA VAL A 143 13.13 -18.17 3.57
C VAL A 143 11.99 -19.17 3.67
N LYS A 144 11.32 -19.22 4.82
CA LYS A 144 10.15 -20.06 5.07
C LYS A 144 8.97 -19.19 5.48
N TRP A 145 7.84 -19.36 4.82
CA TRP A 145 6.61 -18.61 5.11
C TRP A 145 5.67 -19.39 6.03
N THR A 146 4.61 -18.72 6.48
CA THR A 146 3.63 -19.25 7.44
C THR A 146 2.81 -20.41 6.90
N ASP A 147 2.61 -20.49 5.58
CA ASP A 147 1.94 -21.60 4.91
C ASP A 147 2.85 -22.82 4.70
N GLY A 148 4.11 -22.73 5.13
CA GLY A 148 5.10 -23.78 4.98
C GLY A 148 5.84 -23.75 3.65
N SER A 149 5.48 -22.84 2.73
CA SER A 149 6.27 -22.61 1.52
C SER A 149 7.69 -22.18 1.87
N MET A 150 8.64 -22.48 0.99
CA MET A 150 10.06 -22.24 1.20
C MET A 150 10.73 -21.87 -0.13
N ARG A 151 11.70 -20.95 -0.06
CA ARG A 151 12.52 -20.54 -1.19
C ARG A 151 13.95 -20.40 -0.70
N GLU A 152 14.87 -20.71 -1.60
CA GLU A 152 16.30 -20.60 -1.36
C GLU A 152 16.89 -19.64 -2.37
N ASP A 153 17.68 -18.70 -1.88
CA ASP A 153 18.50 -17.81 -2.68
C ASP A 153 19.98 -18.19 -2.45
N PRO A 154 20.57 -18.98 -3.36
CA PRO A 154 21.95 -19.45 -3.21
C PRO A 154 22.99 -18.34 -3.37
N ASP A 155 22.63 -17.23 -4.03
CA ASP A 155 23.53 -16.12 -4.36
C ASP A 155 23.47 -14.96 -3.37
N SER A 156 22.54 -15.03 -2.42
CA SER A 156 22.47 -14.12 -1.29
C SER A 156 23.80 -13.98 -0.53
N ARG A 157 24.00 -12.78 0.00
CA ARG A 157 25.20 -12.38 0.74
C ARG A 157 24.81 -11.83 2.09
N GLU A 158 25.60 -12.17 3.09
CA GLU A 158 25.47 -11.60 4.43
C GLU A 158 26.60 -10.59 4.64
N GLU A 159 26.22 -9.35 4.92
CA GLU A 159 27.13 -8.33 5.41
C GLU A 159 27.32 -8.50 6.91
N PHE A 160 28.56 -8.67 7.34
CA PHE A 160 28.89 -8.53 8.75
C PHE A 160 29.04 -7.04 9.03
N PRO A 161 28.37 -6.48 10.06
CA PRO A 161 28.61 -5.11 10.43
C PRO A 161 30.09 -4.97 10.79
N HIS A 162 30.87 -4.30 9.93
CA HIS A 162 32.04 -3.61 10.40
C HIS A 162 31.51 -2.58 11.38
N CYS A 163 31.69 -2.85 12.67
CA CYS A 163 31.39 -1.92 13.73
C CYS A 163 32.26 -0.68 13.51
N HIS A 164 31.76 0.28 12.73
CA HIS A 164 32.27 1.64 12.77
C HIS A 164 31.84 2.17 14.13
N THR A 165 32.75 2.09 15.09
CA THR A 165 32.70 2.72 16.41
C THR A 165 32.72 4.25 16.28
N GLY A 166 31.77 4.81 15.55
CA GLY A 166 31.48 6.23 15.50
C GLY A 166 30.39 6.55 16.49
N LYS A 167 30.76 6.72 17.76
CA LYS A 167 29.88 7.31 18.78
C LYS A 167 29.27 8.61 18.22
N ARG A 168 27.99 8.60 17.86
CA ARG A 168 27.18 9.80 17.79
C ARG A 168 26.16 9.71 18.92
N SER A 169 26.51 10.32 20.03
CA SER A 169 25.56 10.69 21.08
C SER A 169 24.47 11.53 20.44
N ILE A 170 23.24 11.01 20.40
CA ILE A 170 22.04 11.79 20.16
C ILE A 170 21.66 12.36 21.54
N PRO A 171 21.71 13.68 21.77
CA PRO A 171 21.21 14.27 23.01
C PRO A 171 19.68 14.13 23.07
N CYS A 172 19.17 14.01 24.30
CA CYS A 172 17.77 13.80 24.67
C CYS A 172 16.76 14.71 23.96
#